data_AF-A0A5C5EBU9-F1
#
_entry.id   AF-A0A5C5EBU9-F1
#
_cell.length_a   1.000
_cell.length_b   1.000
_cell.length_c   1.000
_cell.angle_alpha   90.00
_cell.angle_beta   90.00
_cell.angle_gamma   90.00
#
_symmetry.space_group_name_H-M   'P 1'
#
loop_
_entity.id
_entity.type
_entity.pdbx_description
1 polymer ?
#
loop_
_entity_poly.entity_id
_entity_poly.type
_entity_poly.pdbx_seq_one_letter_code
_entity_poly.pdbx_strand_id
1 'polypeptide(L)'
;MEEVIENEKISELEESFNQVLRTQEFDTDDVEAGREYVEAYVTFTHLSEELAGGEEEAHANEEHVSEDTEASEVAHETETKATSATVLPWSLAGLFFITTLIGHFRHPRKKA
;
A
#
# COMPACT_ATOMS: atom_id res chain seq x y z
N MET A 1 30.50 -9.71 -13.77
CA MET A 1 30.06 -11.08 -14.10
C MET A 1 28.59 -10.95 -14.40
N GLU A 2 28.17 -11.31 -15.61
CA GLU A 2 26.77 -11.24 -16.01
C GLU A 2 26.07 -12.43 -15.36
N GLU A 3 25.18 -12.15 -14.43
CA GLU A 3 24.41 -13.16 -13.70
C GLU A 3 23.44 -13.80 -14.68
N VAL A 4 23.78 -15.01 -15.12
CA VAL A 4 22.95 -15.78 -16.06
C VAL A 4 21.85 -16.43 -15.23
N ILE A 5 20.69 -15.81 -15.24
CA ILE A 5 19.49 -16.37 -14.61
C ILE A 5 19.08 -17.65 -15.37
N GLU A 6 18.79 -18.71 -14.63
CA GLU A 6 18.27 -19.97 -15.17
C GLU A 6 16.90 -19.77 -15.85
N ASN A 7 16.74 -20.28 -17.07
CA ASN A 7 15.52 -20.09 -17.89
C ASN A 7 14.26 -20.66 -17.19
N GLU A 8 14.42 -21.73 -16.41
CA GLU A 8 13.35 -22.34 -15.63
C GLU A 8 12.80 -21.37 -14.56
N LYS A 9 13.68 -20.66 -13.85
CA LYS A 9 13.29 -19.65 -12.85
C LYS A 9 12.55 -18.47 -13.46
N ILE A 10 12.95 -18.06 -14.67
CA ILE A 10 12.24 -17.00 -15.42
C ILE A 10 10.83 -17.48 -15.78
N SER A 11 10.68 -18.73 -16.22
CA SER A 11 9.38 -19.29 -16.60
C SER A 11 8.42 -19.37 -15.40
N GLU A 12 8.92 -19.76 -14.23
CA GLU A 12 8.14 -19.80 -12.98
C GLU A 12 7.74 -18.39 -12.51
N LEU A 13 8.65 -17.42 -12.63
CA LEU A 13 8.36 -16.02 -12.34
C LEU A 13 7.30 -15.44 -13.28
N GLU A 14 7.36 -15.76 -14.57
CA GLU A 14 6.34 -15.36 -15.54
C GLU A 14 4.98 -15.99 -15.24
N GLU A 15 4.94 -17.27 -14.83
CA GLU A 15 3.70 -17.94 -14.46
C GLU A 15 3.05 -17.32 -13.23
N SER A 16 3.83 -17.08 -12.16
CA SER A 16 3.32 -16.41 -10.95
C SER A 16 2.85 -14.99 -11.22
N PHE A 17 3.57 -14.22 -12.04
CA PHE A 17 3.12 -12.89 -12.45
C PHE A 17 1.80 -12.93 -13.23
N ASN A 18 1.63 -13.91 -14.12
CA ASN A 18 0.37 -14.10 -14.84
C ASN A 18 -0.79 -14.43 -13.90
N GLN A 19 -0.56 -15.11 -12.77
CA GLN A 19 -1.58 -15.32 -11.76
C GLN A 19 -1.99 -14.01 -11.10
N VAL A 20 -1.04 -13.15 -10.72
CA VAL A 20 -1.32 -11.81 -10.18
C VAL A 20 -2.22 -11.01 -11.12
N LEU A 21 -1.90 -10.99 -12.42
CA LEU A 21 -2.68 -10.25 -13.40
C LEU A 21 -4.10 -10.80 -13.57
N ARG A 22 -4.30 -12.11 -13.39
CA ARG A 22 -5.63 -12.74 -13.49
C ARG A 22 -6.50 -12.44 -12.28
N THR A 23 -5.90 -12.34 -11.09
CA THR A 23 -6.62 -12.17 -9.83
C THR A 23 -6.73 -10.70 -9.40
N GLN A 24 -5.97 -9.78 -10.00
CA GLN A 24 -5.96 -8.35 -9.59
C GLN A 24 -7.31 -7.66 -9.67
N GLU A 25 -8.20 -8.10 -10.57
CA GLU A 25 -9.55 -7.56 -10.73
C GLU A 25 -10.54 -8.48 -10.04
N PHE A 26 -10.66 -8.34 -8.72
CA PHE A 26 -11.63 -9.06 -7.90
C PHE A 26 -12.72 -8.12 -7.39
N ASP A 27 -13.87 -8.70 -7.01
CA ASP A 27 -14.93 -7.96 -6.33
C ASP A 27 -14.50 -7.65 -4.90
N THR A 28 -14.50 -6.38 -4.49
CA THR A 28 -14.05 -5.97 -3.16
C THR A 28 -14.94 -6.47 -2.02
N ASP A 29 -16.18 -6.86 -2.34
CA ASP A 29 -17.07 -7.49 -1.37
C ASP A 29 -16.83 -9.01 -1.24
N ASP A 30 -16.01 -9.60 -2.12
CA ASP A 30 -15.57 -11.00 -2.07
C ASP A 30 -14.17 -11.11 -1.43
N VAL A 31 -14.18 -11.39 -0.13
CA VAL A 31 -12.95 -11.54 0.67
C VAL A 31 -12.09 -12.72 0.21
N GLU A 32 -12.70 -13.77 -0.34
CA GLU A 32 -11.94 -14.95 -0.78
C GLU A 32 -11.18 -14.65 -2.07
N ALA A 33 -11.82 -13.97 -3.02
CA ALA A 33 -11.16 -13.51 -4.24
C ALA A 33 -10.03 -12.50 -3.91
N GLY A 34 -10.23 -11.64 -2.90
CA GLY A 34 -9.18 -10.75 -2.41
C GLY A 34 -8.00 -11.51 -1.79
N ARG A 35 -8.25 -12.60 -1.06
CA ARG A 35 -7.20 -13.47 -0.51
C ARG A 35 -6.38 -14.12 -1.62
N GLU A 36 -7.05 -14.62 -2.65
CA GLU A 36 -6.40 -15.23 -3.82
C GLU A 36 -5.45 -14.24 -4.52
N TYR A 37 -5.85 -12.98 -4.67
CA TYR A 37 -4.97 -11.94 -5.21
C TYR A 37 -3.74 -11.70 -4.34
N VAL A 38 -3.92 -11.56 -3.03
CA VAL A 38 -2.81 -11.32 -2.09
C VAL A 38 -1.83 -12.49 -2.09
N GLU A 39 -2.31 -13.73 -2.08
CA GLU A 39 -1.47 -14.93 -2.16
C GLU A 39 -0.66 -14.98 -3.45
N ALA A 40 -1.29 -14.68 -4.60
CA ALA A 40 -0.60 -14.61 -5.89
C ALA A 40 0.49 -13.52 -5.89
N TYR A 41 0.19 -12.34 -5.32
CA TYR A 41 1.14 -11.22 -5.26
C TYR A 41 2.35 -11.51 -4.38
N VAL A 42 2.14 -12.08 -3.18
CA VAL A 42 3.21 -12.44 -2.26
C VAL A 42 4.10 -13.53 -2.86
N THR A 43 3.49 -14.53 -3.49
CA THR A 43 4.22 -15.61 -4.17
C THR A 43 5.15 -15.08 -5.26
N PHE A 44 4.62 -14.23 -6.15
CA PHE A 44 5.43 -13.56 -7.19
C PHE A 44 6.57 -12.74 -6.58
N THR A 45 6.29 -12.00 -5.50
CA THR A 45 7.29 -11.15 -4.85
C THR A 45 8.45 -11.97 -4.29
N HIS A 46 8.16 -13.06 -3.57
CA HIS A 46 9.21 -13.96 -3.08
C HIS A 46 10.06 -14.56 -4.20
N LEU A 47 9.44 -15.01 -5.28
CA LEU A 47 10.17 -15.52 -6.45
C LEU A 47 11.06 -14.44 -7.08
N SER A 48 10.59 -13.18 -7.12
CA SER A 48 11.36 -12.06 -7.66
C SER A 48 12.56 -11.67 -6.78
N GLU A 49 12.40 -11.77 -5.46
CA GLU A 49 13.45 -11.49 -4.47
C GLU A 49 14.54 -12.57 -4.50
N GLU A 50 14.13 -13.83 -4.57
CA GLU A 50 15.04 -14.96 -4.74
C GLU A 50 15.86 -14.80 -6.03
N LEU A 51 15.22 -14.37 -7.13
CA LEU A 51 15.88 -14.17 -8.41
C LEU A 51 16.87 -12.99 -8.42
N ALA A 52 16.58 -11.94 -7.64
CA ALA A 52 17.43 -10.75 -7.54
C ALA A 52 18.65 -10.96 -6.61
N GLY A 53 18.84 -12.16 -6.07
CA GLY A 53 19.95 -12.49 -5.16
C GLY A 53 19.80 -11.87 -3.77
N GLY A 54 18.58 -11.47 -3.39
CA GLY A 54 18.27 -10.84 -2.11
C GLY A 54 17.82 -11.86 -1.07
N GLU A 55 18.70 -12.75 -0.61
CA GLU A 55 18.47 -13.51 0.65
C GLU A 55 18.81 -12.61 1.85
N GLU A 56 18.09 -11.51 2.06
CA GLU A 56 18.13 -10.79 3.34
C GLU A 56 16.71 -10.54 3.85
N GLU A 57 16.19 -11.52 4.60
CA GLU A 57 15.31 -11.31 5.76
C GLU A 57 14.09 -10.37 5.55
N ALA A 58 13.14 -10.73 4.69
CA ALA A 58 11.85 -10.06 4.65
C ALA A 58 10.74 -11.01 5.12
N HIS A 59 10.08 -10.63 6.23
CA HIS A 59 9.01 -11.31 6.95
C HIS A 59 9.45 -12.33 8.02
N ALA A 60 10.11 -11.83 9.07
CA ALA A 60 9.93 -12.39 10.40
C ALA A 60 8.42 -12.49 10.70
N ASN A 61 7.96 -13.71 10.91
CA ASN A 61 6.63 -14.07 11.36
C ASN A 61 6.29 -13.27 12.63
N GLU A 62 5.51 -12.18 12.52
CA GLU A 62 4.91 -11.55 13.69
C GLU A 62 3.86 -12.50 14.24
N GLU A 63 4.29 -13.31 15.21
CA GLU A 63 3.44 -14.03 16.14
C GLU A 63 2.53 -13.02 16.83
N HIS A 64 1.31 -12.88 16.32
CA HIS A 64 0.20 -12.22 17.00
C HIS A 64 -0.14 -13.03 18.26
N VAL A 65 0.60 -12.81 19.34
CA VAL A 65 0.15 -13.14 20.70
C VAL A 65 -0.99 -12.18 21.03
N SER A 66 -2.20 -12.70 20.95
CA SER A 66 -3.37 -12.11 21.57
C SER A 66 -3.19 -12.16 23.09
N GLU A 67 -2.93 -11.01 23.70
CA GLU A 67 -3.11 -10.82 25.14
C GLU A 67 -4.26 -9.84 25.36
N ASP A 68 -5.45 -10.41 25.55
CA ASP A 68 -6.55 -9.75 26.25
C ASP A 68 -6.07 -9.36 27.65
N THR A 69 -5.90 -8.08 27.96
CA THR A 69 -5.99 -7.58 29.34
C THR A 69 -6.45 -6.12 29.40
N GLU A 70 -7.73 -5.97 29.78
CA GLU A 70 -8.36 -4.92 30.60
C GLU A 70 -7.79 -3.48 30.65
N ALA A 71 -8.67 -2.55 30.27
CA ALA A 71 -9.05 -1.33 30.99
C ALA A 71 -7.98 -0.55 31.79
N SER A 72 -7.63 0.64 31.28
CA SER A 72 -7.40 1.82 32.14
C SER A 72 -7.75 3.11 31.41
N GLU A 73 -8.87 3.69 31.83
CA GLU A 73 -9.18 5.12 31.78
C GLU A 73 -8.00 5.94 32.35
N VAL A 74 -7.46 6.90 31.57
CA VAL A 74 -6.99 8.21 32.07
C VAL A 74 -7.04 9.22 30.91
N ALA A 75 -7.80 10.29 31.11
CA ALA A 75 -7.85 11.47 30.25
C ALA A 75 -6.53 12.27 30.24
N HIS A 76 -6.14 12.84 29.10
CA HIS A 76 -5.31 14.04 29.07
C HIS A 76 -5.52 14.88 27.79
N GLU A 77 -6.58 15.68 27.85
CA GLU A 77 -6.67 17.12 27.57
C GLU A 77 -5.83 17.78 26.47
N THR A 78 -6.55 18.65 25.75
CA THR A 78 -6.13 19.69 24.83
C THR A 78 -5.12 20.66 25.42
N GLU A 79 -3.98 20.90 24.77
CA GLU A 79 -3.34 22.22 24.86
C GLU A 79 -2.58 22.61 23.59
N THR A 80 -2.94 23.80 23.11
CA THR A 80 -2.35 24.55 22.03
C THR A 80 -0.96 25.06 22.39
N LYS A 81 0.07 24.76 21.60
CA LYS A 81 1.25 25.63 21.52
C LYS A 81 1.77 25.75 20.10
N ALA A 82 1.48 26.90 19.51
CA ALA A 82 2.05 27.35 18.26
C ALA A 82 3.58 27.44 18.38
N THR A 83 4.29 26.56 17.67
CA THR A 83 5.68 26.77 17.29
C THR A 83 5.70 27.03 15.79
N SER A 84 5.87 28.30 15.45
CA SER A 84 6.14 28.81 14.12
C SER A 84 7.46 28.25 13.59
N ALA A 85 7.40 27.12 12.87
CA ALA A 85 8.41 26.70 11.91
C ALA A 85 7.64 26.20 10.69
N THR A 86 7.50 27.08 9.68
CA THR A 86 6.64 26.88 8.50
C THR A 86 7.25 25.88 7.52
N VAL A 87 7.40 24.64 7.94
CA VAL A 87 7.30 23.50 7.04
C VAL A 87 5.83 23.13 7.06
N LEU A 88 5.09 23.64 6.06
CA LEU A 88 3.69 23.28 5.89
C LEU A 88 3.63 21.74 5.78
N PRO A 89 2.92 21.04 6.68
CA PRO A 89 2.77 19.60 6.55
C PRO A 89 2.12 19.32 5.19
N TRP A 90 2.51 18.23 4.53
CA TRP A 90 1.92 17.82 3.26
C TRP A 90 0.39 17.60 3.36
N SER A 91 -0.17 17.53 4.57
CA SER A 91 -1.62 17.59 4.79
C SER A 91 -2.25 18.91 4.33
N LEU A 92 -1.52 20.02 4.38
CA LEU A 92 -2.00 21.31 3.88
C LEU A 92 -1.93 21.40 2.35
N ALA A 93 -0.94 20.75 1.71
CA ALA A 93 -0.88 20.66 0.25
C ALA A 93 -2.10 19.92 -0.32
N GLY A 94 -2.54 18.84 0.34
CA GLY A 94 -3.79 18.14 0.01
C GLY A 94 -5.04 19.03 0.15
N LEU A 95 -5.12 19.79 1.24
CA LEU A 95 -6.23 20.72 1.49
C LEU A 95 -6.28 21.89 0.48
N PHE A 96 -5.14 22.39 0.00
CA PHE A 96 -5.10 23.39 -1.08
C PHE A 96 -5.50 22.81 -2.44
N PHE A 97 -5.17 21.56 -2.74
CA PHE A 97 -5.53 20.92 -4.00
C PHE A 97 -7.03 20.65 -4.10
N ILE A 98 -7.63 20.11 -3.03
CA ILE A 98 -9.07 19.80 -2.97
C ILE A 98 -9.91 21.08 -3.09
N THR A 99 -9.52 22.16 -2.40
CA THR A 99 -10.27 23.42 -2.46
C THR A 99 -10.14 24.14 -3.81
N THR A 100 -9.01 23.99 -4.50
CA THR A 100 -8.80 24.58 -5.84
C THR A 100 -9.62 23.87 -6.93
N LEU A 101 -9.77 22.54 -6.85
CA LEU A 101 -10.56 21.76 -7.80
C LEU A 101 -12.07 22.09 -7.73
N ILE A 102 -12.60 22.35 -6.53
CA ILE A 102 -14.02 22.68 -6.33
C ILE A 102 -14.36 24.08 -6.88
N GLY A 103 -13.42 25.03 -6.81
CA GLY A 103 -13.60 26.38 -7.36
C GLY A 103 -13.54 26.44 -8.89
N HIS A 104 -12.68 25.62 -9.53
CA HIS A 104 -12.46 25.67 -10.98
C HIS A 104 -13.64 25.11 -11.80
N PHE A 105 -14.42 24.18 -11.23
CA PHE A 105 -15.62 23.64 -11.90
C PHE A 105 -16.84 24.57 -11.86
N ARG A 106 -16.80 25.69 -11.13
CA ARG A 106 -17.94 26.62 -11.04
C ARG A 106 -17.81 27.83 -11.97
N HIS A 107 -17.45 27.61 -13.24
CA HIS A 107 -17.62 28.62 -14.29
C HIS A 107 -18.68 28.16 -15.31
N PRO A 108 -19.97 28.49 -15.12
CA PRO A 108 -20.95 28.29 -16.19
C PRO A 108 -20.65 29.29 -17.31
N ARG A 109 -20.18 28.79 -18.46
CA ARG A 109 -20.17 29.55 -19.72
C ARG A 109 -21.61 29.96 -20.04
N LYS A 110 -21.93 31.24 -19.87
CA LYS A 110 -23.17 31.81 -20.40
C LYS A 110 -23.10 31.75 -21.93
N LYS A 111 -24.10 31.13 -22.56
CA LYS A 111 -24.33 31.19 -24.00
C LYS A 111 -24.61 32.65 -24.40
N ALA A 112 -23.97 33.11 -25.46
CA ALA A 112 -24.42 34.18 -26.35
C ALA A 112 -24.07 33.73 -27.78
#